data_AF-A0A382MID6-F1
#
_entry.id   AF-A0A382MID6-F1
#
_cell.length_a   1.000
_cell.length_b   1.000
_cell.length_c   1.000
_cell.angle_alpha   90.00
_cell.angle_beta   90.00
_cell.angle_gamma   90.00
#
_symmetry.space_group_name_H-M   'P 1'
#
loop_
_entity.id
_entity.type
_entity.pdbx_description
1 polymer ?
#
loop_
_entity_poly.entity_id
_entity_poly.type
_entity_poly.pdbx_seq_one_letter_code
_entity_poly.pdbx_strand_id
1 'polypeptide(L)' 'IVTAEEHYVHGGLGSAVGLILGNNIPTPTENVALTQYAESGPPGELLKKYKLSSSAIEDSVEKVVSRKTKKTIS' A
#
# COMPACT_ATOMS: atom_id res chain seq x y z
N ILE A 1 4.62 -0.36 7.13
CA ILE A 1 3.53 0.62 6.98
C ILE A 1 2.74 0.21 5.74
N VAL A 2 1.41 0.21 5.82
CA VAL A 2 0.56 0.02 4.64
C VAL A 2 -0.07 1.37 4.32
N THR A 3 0.05 1.84 3.09
CA THR A 3 -0.75 2.97 2.58
C THR A 3 -1.89 2.43 1.73
N ALA A 4 -3.01 3.16 1.71
CA ALA A 4 -4.14 2.86 0.86
C ALA A 4 -4.65 4.16 0.24
N GLU A 5 -4.76 4.21 -1.08
CA GLU A 5 -5.21 5.40 -1.81
C GLU A 5 -5.94 5.01 -3.11
N GLU A 6 -6.99 5.77 -3.45
CA GLU A 6 -7.64 5.68 -4.77
C GLU A 6 -6.90 6.56 -5.78
N HIS A 7 -5.60 6.32 -5.92
CA HIS A 7 -4.73 7.08 -6.80
C HIS A 7 -3.66 6.17 -7.39
N TYR A 8 -3.00 6.63 -8.45
CA TYR A 8 -1.91 5.88 -9.08
C TYR A 8 -0.73 5.70 -8.10
N VAL A 9 -0.15 4.50 -8.10
CA VAL A 9 0.90 4.10 -7.13
C VAL A 9 2.14 4.98 -7.16
N HIS A 10 2.40 5.66 -8.28
CA HIS A 10 3.53 6.58 -8.45
C HIS A 10 3.09 8.03 -8.26
N GLY A 11 3.82 8.74 -7.39
CA GLY A 11 3.59 10.16 -7.10
C GLY A 11 2.51 10.45 -6.06
N GLY A 12 1.81 9.41 -5.57
CA GLY A 12 0.78 9.53 -4.54
C GLY A 12 1.29 9.43 -3.09
N LEU A 13 0.36 9.10 -2.18
CA LEU A 13 0.61 8.92 -0.75
C LEU A 13 1.73 7.90 -0.48
N GLY A 14 1.69 6.75 -1.14
CA GLY A 14 2.71 5.71 -1.00
C GLY A 14 4.11 6.19 -1.36
N SER A 15 4.23 7.03 -2.38
CA SER A 15 5.51 7.62 -2.80
C SER A 15 6.02 8.65 -1.78
N ALA A 16 5.14 9.52 -1.27
CA ALA A 16 5.50 10.52 -0.26
C ALA A 16 5.94 9.87 1.06
N VAL A 17 5.18 8.87 1.53
CA VAL A 17 5.54 8.09 2.73
C VAL A 17 6.86 7.32 2.50
N GLY A 18 7.03 6.71 1.33
CA GLY A 18 8.26 5.99 0.97
C GLY A 18 9.49 6.88 1.01
N LEU A 19 9.41 8.13 0.51
CA LEU A 19 10.51 9.09 0.55
C LEU A 19 10.91 9.43 1.99
N ILE A 20 9.93 9.73 2.84
CA ILE A 20 10.19 10.08 4.25
C ILE A 20 10.82 8.88 4.98
N LEU A 21 10.27 7.67 4.81
CA LEU A 21 10.81 6.47 5.47
C LEU A 21 12.20 6.12 4.95
N GLY A 22 12.42 6.16 3.63
CA GLY A 22 13.72 5.87 3.02
C GLY A 22 14.83 6.79 3.52
N ASN A 23 14.52 8.08 3.72
CA ASN A 23 15.49 9.07 4.18
C ASN A 23 15.75 9.06 5.69
N ASN A 24 14.82 8.56 6.51
CA ASN A 24 14.90 8.69 7.97
C ASN A 24 15.00 7.34 8.69
N ILE A 25 14.14 6.38 8.32
CA ILE A 25 14.05 5.08 8.99
C ILE A 25 13.50 4.03 8.01
N PRO A 26 14.39 3.36 7.25
CA PRO A 26 13.98 2.32 6.32
C PRO A 26 13.09 1.29 7.02
N THR A 27 11.82 1.25 6.60
CA THR A 27 10.76 0.47 7.23
C THR A 27 10.04 -0.31 6.14
N PRO A 28 9.70 -1.59 6.33
CA PRO A 28 8.91 -2.34 5.36
C PRO A 28 7.60 -1.62 5.03
N THR A 29 7.30 -1.47 3.74
CA THR A 29 6.08 -0.83 3.24
C THR A 29 5.34 -1.71 2.23
N GLU A 30 4.02 -1.54 2.16
CA GLU A 30 3.14 -1.98 1.06
C GLU A 30 2.21 -0.81 0.68
N ASN A 31 1.78 -0.77 -0.58
CA ASN A 31 0.84 0.24 -1.09
C ASN A 31 -0.36 -0.45 -1.73
N VAL A 32 -1.57 -0.10 -1.27
CA VAL A 32 -2.84 -0.45 -1.93
C VAL A 32 -3.26 0.75 -2.77
N ALA A 33 -2.98 0.69 -4.07
CA ALA A 33 -3.13 1.81 -4.99
C ALA A 33 -3.40 1.31 -6.41
N LEU A 34 -3.82 2.22 -7.30
CA LEU A 34 -4.01 1.91 -8.71
C LEU A 34 -2.66 1.68 -9.40
N THR A 35 -2.53 0.59 -10.16
CA THR A 35 -1.34 0.30 -11.00
C THR A 35 -1.57 0.56 -12.48
N GLN A 36 -2.77 1.02 -12.83
CA GLN A 36 -3.19 1.36 -14.18
C GLN A 36 -4.21 2.50 -14.11
N TYR A 37 -4.45 3.18 -15.22
CA TYR A 37 -5.46 4.24 -15.27
C TYR A 37 -6.86 3.69 -14.95
N ALA A 38 -7.61 4.44 -14.13
CA ALA A 38 -8.98 4.10 -13.82
C ALA A 38 -9.87 4.31 -15.05
N GLU A 39 -10.71 3.34 -15.34
CA GLU A 39 -11.80 3.47 -16.29
C GLU A 39 -13.00 4.13 -15.61
N SER A 40 -13.90 4.70 -16.42
CA SER A 40 -15.19 5.18 -15.90
C SER A 40 -16.12 4.00 -15.62
N GLY A 41 -16.79 4.01 -14.48
CA GLY A 41 -17.72 2.96 -14.08
C GLY A 41 -18.25 3.17 -12.65
N PRO A 42 -19.14 2.29 -12.18
CA PRO A 42 -19.69 2.36 -10.83
C PRO A 42 -18.59 2.20 -9.77
N PRO A 43 -18.50 3.08 -8.75
CA PRO A 43 -17.39 3.09 -7.79
C PRO A 43 -17.12 1.73 -7.12
N GLY A 44 -18.18 1.02 -6.70
CA GLY A 44 -18.03 -0.28 -6.03
C GLY A 44 -17.44 -1.38 -6.94
N GLU A 45 -17.73 -1.35 -8.23
CA GLU A 45 -17.18 -2.30 -9.21
C GLU A 45 -15.72 -1.99 -9.51
N LEU A 46 -15.38 -0.70 -9.61
CA LEU A 46 -14.02 -0.24 -9.84
C LEU A 46 -13.12 -0.59 -8.65
N LEU A 47 -13.57 -0.38 -7.40
CA LEU A 47 -12.80 -0.74 -6.20
C LEU A 47 -12.46 -2.25 -6.18
N LYS A 48 -13.41 -3.11 -6.54
CA LYS A 48 -13.17 -4.55 -6.62
C LYS A 48 -12.23 -4.91 -7.77
N LYS A 49 -12.43 -4.32 -8.96
CA LYS A 49 -11.58 -4.53 -10.15
C LYS A 49 -10.13 -4.15 -9.88
N TYR A 50 -9.90 -3.03 -9.20
CA TYR A 50 -8.58 -2.50 -8.92
C TYR A 50 -7.99 -2.98 -7.58
N LYS A 51 -8.65 -3.91 -6.88
CA LYS A 51 -8.20 -4.44 -5.58
C LYS A 51 -7.95 -3.34 -4.55
N LEU A 52 -8.85 -2.36 -4.49
CA LEU A 52 -8.89 -1.30 -3.48
C LEU A 52 -9.91 -1.64 -2.38
N SER A 53 -9.90 -2.88 -1.91
CA SER A 53 -10.83 -3.42 -0.92
C SER A 53 -10.15 -3.67 0.42
N SER A 54 -10.95 -3.88 1.47
CA SER A 54 -10.45 -4.30 2.79
C SER A 54 -9.58 -5.55 2.71
N SER A 55 -9.96 -6.54 1.88
CA SER A 55 -9.17 -7.76 1.67
C SER A 55 -7.78 -7.48 1.09
N ALA A 56 -7.65 -6.49 0.19
CA ALA A 56 -6.35 -6.12 -0.35
C ALA A 56 -5.47 -5.39 0.68
N ILE A 57 -6.10 -4.66 1.61
CA ILE A 57 -5.42 -4.07 2.77
C ILE A 57 -4.93 -5.18 3.71
N GLU A 58 -5.78 -6.17 4.02
CA GLU A 58 -5.41 -7.34 4.84
C GLU A 58 -4.21 -8.08 4.25
N ASP A 59 -4.26 -8.44 2.96
CA ASP A 59 -3.14 -9.09 2.26
C ASP A 59 -1.84 -8.26 2.34
N SER A 60 -1.96 -6.94 2.20
CA SER A 60 -0.83 -6.02 2.30
C SER A 60 -0.28 -5.93 3.73
N VAL A 61 -1.15 -5.97 4.74
CA VAL A 61 -0.76 -6.01 6.14
C VAL A 61 0.01 -7.29 6.44
N GLU A 62 -0.47 -8.45 5.99
CA GLU A 62 0.23 -9.72 6.19
C GLU A 62 1.63 -9.70 5.58
N LYS A 63 1.76 -9.21 4.34
CA LYS A 63 3.05 -9.05 3.64
C LYS A 63 4.01 -8.08 4.33
N VAL A 64 3.50 -6.97 4.87
CA VAL A 64 4.37 -5.99 5.54
C VAL A 64 4.81 -6.50 6.91
N VAL A 65 3.95 -7.22 7.63
CA VAL A 65 4.24 -7.78 8.94
C VAL A 65 5.27 -8.91 8.84
N SER A 66 5.18 -9.78 7.83
CA SER A 66 6.16 -10.86 7.62
C SER A 66 7.59 -10.36 7.39
N ARG A 67 7.75 -9.14 6.89
CA ARG A 67 9.05 -8.48 6.66
C ARG A 67 9.56 -7.67 7.86
N LYS A 68 8.77 -7.54 8.94
CA LYS A 68 9.29 -6.96 10.18
C LYS A 68 10.24 -7.97 10.82
N THR A 69 11.51 -7.61 10.96
CA THR A 69 12.46 -8.43 11.71
C THR A 69 11.94 -8.63 13.14
N LYS A 70 11.97 -9.87 13.64
CA LYS A 70 11.78 -10.11 15.08
C LYS A 70 12.91 -9.36 15.79
N LYS A 71 12.59 -8.48 16.72
CA LYS A 71 13.59 -8.03 17.71
C LYS A 71 14.06 -9.30 18.43
N THR A 72 15.26 -9.76 18.12
CA THR A 72 16.00 -10.63 19.03
C THR A 72 16.25 -9.77 20.25
N ILE A 73 15.52 -10.03 21.33
CA ILE A 73 15.82 -9.44 22.63
C ILE A 73 17.11 -10.14 23.07
N SER A 74 18.23 -9.44 22.93
CA SER A 74 19.51 -9.79 23.57
C SER A 74 19.48 -9.37 25.03
#